data_AF-A0A8H4R9U0-F1
#
_entry.id   AF-A0A8H4R9U0-F1
#
_cell.length_a   1.000
_cell.length_b   1.000
_cell.length_c   1.000
_cell.angle_alpha   90.00
_cell.angle_beta   90.00
_cell.angle_gamma   90.00
#
_symmetry.space_group_name_H-M   'P 1'
#
loop_
_entity.id
_entity.type
_entity.pdbx_description
1 polymer ?
#
loop_
_entity_poly.entity_id
_entity_poly.type
_entity_poly.pdbx_seq_one_letter_code
_entity_poly.pdbx_strand_id
1 'polypeptide(L)'
;MLINAALDATSRGALTDVCAVRMEELFGCWQEAKRADKVAAQLLSLRTDLDPEYYENISAVLKEVECSSRLLRDLYDLFPIYRTRVPVVLYYLNVILPTLCKTMRDMMIYIDNADLPTRTQWRLMTERLGDQGGMTLAQRFAMYCEALVQTVRLLSRSPTYDPTSLELLRVRHMRLRKLQGIPDPQVQIVPHRAPPLPSAAELEPNNRRRFEHSLAVIQDKKCFGLRLHAAVWNGELRKCPVWTAFVTYQSASDQWMQRRSSHRIWLKDIYPYVFCGNYKKKRQMRKHGEFEIYFVDRRAADAFEEVFMEEEKDDKAMVKVPPSAPDGPAAVVMECDS
;
A
#
# COMPACT_ATOMS: atom_id res chain seq x y z
N MET A 1 -36.73 -17.96 -31.37
CA MET A 1 -37.64 -18.43 -30.29
C MET A 1 -36.76 -19.18 -29.29
N LEU A 2 -36.35 -18.54 -28.20
CA LEU A 2 -37.03 -18.56 -26.88
C LEU A 2 -37.00 -19.96 -26.26
N ILE A 3 -36.67 -20.23 -24.99
CA ILE A 3 -36.10 -19.46 -23.86
C ILE A 3 -35.93 -20.48 -22.69
N ASN A 4 -34.88 -20.28 -21.88
CA ASN A 4 -34.73 -20.43 -20.42
C ASN A 4 -34.90 -21.74 -19.61
N ALA A 5 -33.84 -21.93 -18.79
CA ALA A 5 -33.80 -22.13 -17.32
C ALA A 5 -34.32 -23.46 -16.75
N ALA A 6 -33.69 -24.08 -15.75
CA ALA A 6 -33.14 -23.49 -14.52
C ALA A 6 -32.22 -24.47 -13.74
N LEU A 7 -31.22 -23.89 -13.06
CA LEU A 7 -30.76 -24.17 -11.68
C LEU A 7 -30.43 -25.62 -11.27
N ASP A 8 -29.14 -25.86 -11.01
CA ASP A 8 -28.78 -26.22 -9.62
C ASP A 8 -27.45 -25.59 -9.22
N ALA A 9 -27.50 -24.91 -8.08
CA ALA A 9 -26.41 -24.18 -7.47
C ALA A 9 -25.92 -25.00 -6.28
N THR A 10 -24.63 -25.34 -6.23
CA THR A 10 -24.00 -25.65 -4.95
C THR A 10 -22.60 -25.08 -4.90
N SER A 11 -22.51 -24.06 -4.06
CA SER A 11 -21.34 -23.30 -3.65
C SER A 11 -20.19 -24.17 -3.16
N ARG A 12 -19.04 -24.06 -3.82
CA ARG A 12 -17.73 -24.19 -3.16
C ARG A 12 -16.91 -22.96 -3.52
N GLY A 13 -16.72 -22.12 -2.51
CA GLY A 13 -16.19 -20.77 -2.62
C GLY A 13 -14.77 -20.73 -3.16
N ALA A 14 -14.58 -19.88 -4.16
CA ALA A 14 -13.28 -19.41 -4.60
C ALA A 14 -12.69 -18.48 -3.52
N LEU A 15 -11.81 -19.03 -2.68
CA LEU A 15 -10.86 -18.28 -1.86
C LEU A 15 -9.45 -18.70 -2.30
N THR A 16 -9.14 -18.41 -3.56
CA THR A 16 -7.78 -18.56 -4.09
C THR A 16 -7.18 -17.18 -4.28
N ASP A 17 -6.19 -16.91 -3.43
CA ASP A 17 -5.03 -16.07 -3.71
C ASP A 17 -5.24 -14.55 -3.83
N VAL A 18 -5.17 -13.87 -2.67
CA VAL A 18 -5.13 -12.40 -2.57
C VAL A 18 -3.66 -11.89 -2.57
N CYS A 19 -2.66 -12.78 -2.65
CA CYS A 19 -1.23 -12.43 -2.56
C CYS A 19 -0.42 -12.68 -3.84
N ALA A 20 -0.94 -13.40 -4.83
CA ALA A 20 -0.44 -13.33 -6.19
C ALA A 20 -0.92 -12.02 -6.83
N VAL A 21 -0.16 -10.94 -6.60
CA VAL A 21 -0.16 -9.84 -7.55
C VAL A 21 0.28 -10.45 -8.88
N ARG A 22 -0.67 -10.65 -9.80
CA ARG A 22 -0.35 -11.19 -11.12
C ARG A 22 0.66 -10.24 -11.76
N MET A 23 1.79 -10.76 -12.25
CA MET A 23 2.76 -10.00 -13.04
C MET A 23 2.09 -9.16 -14.15
N GLU A 24 0.97 -9.65 -14.67
CA GLU A 24 0.04 -8.97 -15.59
C GLU A 24 -0.37 -7.55 -15.17
N GLU A 25 -0.61 -7.30 -13.87
CA GLU A 25 -0.99 -5.97 -13.35
C GLU A 25 0.21 -5.00 -13.30
N LEU A 26 1.43 -5.54 -13.15
CA LEU A 26 2.68 -4.75 -13.15
C LEU A 26 3.04 -4.24 -14.55
N PHE A 27 2.63 -4.94 -15.61
CA PHE A 27 2.84 -4.50 -16.99
C PHE A 27 2.17 -3.16 -17.28
N GLY A 28 1.15 -2.74 -16.52
CA GLY A 28 0.48 -1.45 -16.71
C GLY A 28 1.47 -0.27 -16.71
N CYS A 29 2.39 -0.21 -15.74
CA CYS A 29 3.38 0.87 -15.68
C CYS A 29 4.31 0.85 -16.90
N TRP A 30 4.85 -0.31 -17.25
CA TRP A 30 5.79 -0.43 -18.37
C TRP A 30 5.14 -0.16 -19.73
N GLN A 31 3.91 -0.64 -19.94
CA GLN A 31 3.15 -0.38 -21.17
C GLN A 31 2.85 1.11 -21.33
N GLU A 32 2.47 1.78 -20.25
CA GLU A 32 2.20 3.21 -20.28
C GLU A 32 3.48 4.05 -20.41
N ALA A 33 4.63 3.56 -19.91
CA ALA A 33 5.93 4.18 -20.18
C ALA A 33 6.27 4.15 -21.69
N LYS A 34 6.07 3.00 -22.35
CA LYS A 34 6.25 2.89 -23.80
C LYS A 34 5.30 3.79 -24.57
N ARG A 35 4.06 3.93 -24.11
CA ARG A 35 3.10 4.86 -24.72
C ARG A 35 3.57 6.30 -24.57
N ALA A 36 4.09 6.67 -23.40
CA ALA A 36 4.65 7.99 -23.16
C ALA A 36 5.85 8.28 -24.09
N ASP A 37 6.72 7.30 -24.38
CA ASP A 37 7.79 7.48 -25.37
C ASP A 37 7.25 7.77 -26.76
N LYS A 38 6.21 7.04 -27.20
CA LYS A 38 5.60 7.28 -28.53
C LYS A 38 5.03 8.70 -28.60
N VAL A 39 4.34 9.14 -27.56
CA VAL A 39 3.82 10.51 -27.46
C VAL A 39 4.95 11.53 -27.48
N ALA A 40 6.02 11.31 -26.70
CA ALA A 40 7.18 12.20 -26.65
C ALA A 40 7.86 12.33 -28.02
N ALA A 41 8.04 11.23 -28.75
CA ALA A 41 8.60 11.24 -30.10
C ALA A 41 7.76 12.08 -31.08
N GLN A 42 6.43 11.95 -31.02
CA GLN A 42 5.53 12.76 -31.85
C GLN A 42 5.55 14.23 -31.46
N LEU A 43 5.55 14.56 -30.16
CA LEU A 43 5.68 15.93 -29.68
C LEU A 43 7.01 16.57 -30.11
N LEU A 44 8.10 15.78 -30.15
CA LEU A 44 9.39 16.25 -30.64
C LEU A 44 9.34 16.58 -32.14
N SER A 45 8.69 15.74 -32.95
CA SER A 45 8.47 16.02 -34.38
C SER A 45 7.62 17.28 -34.58
N LEU A 46 6.53 17.44 -33.82
CA LEU A 46 5.73 18.67 -33.84
C LEU A 46 6.59 19.90 -33.51
N ARG A 47 7.50 19.78 -32.54
CA ARG A 47 8.39 20.89 -32.16
C ARG A 47 9.35 21.25 -33.28
N THR A 48 9.87 20.29 -34.04
CA THR A 48 10.81 20.58 -35.14
C THR A 48 10.12 21.22 -36.35
N ASP A 49 8.83 20.93 -36.54
CA ASP A 49 8.07 21.33 -37.72
C ASP A 49 7.30 22.64 -37.52
N LEU A 50 7.11 23.09 -36.28
CA LEU A 50 6.38 24.31 -35.94
C LEU A 50 7.31 25.51 -35.72
N ASP A 51 6.72 26.71 -35.76
CA ASP A 51 7.44 27.95 -35.52
C ASP A 51 7.96 28.04 -34.06
N PRO A 52 9.06 28.79 -33.82
CA PRO A 52 9.63 28.96 -32.48
C PRO A 52 8.66 29.49 -31.41
N GLU A 53 7.58 30.18 -31.81
CA GLU A 53 6.53 30.65 -30.88
C GLU A 53 5.86 29.52 -30.08
N TYR A 54 5.87 28.28 -30.60
CA TYR A 54 5.29 27.12 -29.93
C TYR A 54 6.29 26.34 -29.05
N TYR A 55 7.59 26.63 -29.15
CA TYR A 55 8.64 25.77 -28.60
C TYR A 55 8.55 25.62 -27.09
N GLU A 56 8.31 26.71 -26.36
CA GLU A 56 8.18 26.69 -24.90
C GLU A 56 7.00 25.81 -24.46
N ASN A 57 5.85 25.99 -25.11
CA ASN A 57 4.62 25.27 -24.76
C ASN A 57 4.73 23.77 -25.09
N ILE A 58 5.31 23.42 -26.25
CA ILE A 58 5.54 22.02 -26.63
C ILE A 58 6.57 21.39 -25.69
N SER A 59 7.67 22.09 -25.40
CA SER A 59 8.73 21.59 -24.52
C SER A 59 8.25 21.37 -23.09
N ALA A 60 7.33 22.20 -22.59
CA ALA A 60 6.71 22.01 -21.28
C ALA A 60 5.91 20.70 -21.21
N VAL A 61 5.11 20.38 -22.24
CA VAL A 61 4.38 19.11 -22.29
C VAL A 61 5.34 17.93 -22.47
N LEU A 62 6.28 18.04 -23.42
CA LEU A 62 7.26 17.01 -23.73
C LEU A 62 8.07 16.59 -22.49
N LYS A 63 8.61 17.57 -21.75
CA LYS A 63 9.37 17.33 -20.52
C LYS A 63 8.58 16.51 -19.51
N GLU A 64 7.31 16.83 -19.30
CA GLU A 64 6.48 16.12 -18.32
C GLU A 64 6.06 14.73 -18.83
N VAL A 65 5.83 14.55 -20.12
CA VAL A 65 5.59 13.23 -20.73
C VAL A 65 6.82 12.33 -20.53
N GLU A 66 8.03 12.82 -20.82
CA GLU A 66 9.28 12.09 -20.60
C GLU A 66 9.52 11.79 -19.12
N CYS A 67 9.18 12.73 -18.24
CA CYS A 67 9.23 12.52 -16.78
C CYS A 67 8.32 11.39 -16.33
N SER A 68 7.07 11.38 -16.82
CA SER A 68 6.12 10.30 -16.53
C SER A 68 6.63 8.95 -17.03
N SER A 69 7.24 8.91 -18.21
CA SER A 69 7.83 7.69 -18.80
C SER A 69 8.94 7.13 -17.90
N ARG A 70 9.85 7.98 -17.41
CA ARG A 70 10.92 7.57 -16.48
C ARG A 70 10.36 7.03 -15.17
N LEU A 71 9.46 7.78 -14.53
CA LEU A 71 8.86 7.39 -13.24
C LEU A 71 8.08 6.06 -13.32
N LEU A 72 7.42 5.79 -14.44
CA LEU A 72 6.71 4.53 -14.66
C LEU A 72 7.68 3.33 -14.77
N ARG A 73 8.84 3.51 -15.40
CA ARG A 73 9.89 2.48 -15.41
C ARG A 73 10.51 2.29 -14.03
N ASP A 74 10.82 3.38 -13.34
CA ASP A 74 11.33 3.32 -11.96
C ASP A 74 10.37 2.52 -11.06
N LEU A 75 9.05 2.79 -11.14
CA LEU A 75 8.05 2.02 -10.41
C LEU A 75 8.08 0.54 -10.77
N TYR A 76 8.12 0.22 -12.08
CA TYR A 76 8.17 -1.14 -12.56
C TYR A 76 9.39 -1.90 -12.03
N ASP A 77 10.57 -1.29 -12.08
CA ASP A 77 11.83 -1.86 -11.61
C ASP A 77 11.85 -2.04 -10.08
N LEU A 78 11.11 -1.20 -9.35
CA LEU A 78 10.98 -1.28 -7.89
C LEU A 78 9.96 -2.34 -7.42
N PHE A 79 9.01 -2.76 -8.25
CA PHE A 79 7.98 -3.73 -7.83
C PHE A 79 8.56 -5.08 -7.35
N PRO A 80 9.54 -5.70 -8.05
CA PRO A 80 10.17 -6.94 -7.57
C PRO A 80 10.95 -6.76 -6.26
N ILE A 81 11.48 -5.56 -6.01
CA ILE A 81 12.24 -5.24 -4.79
C ILE A 81 11.30 -5.08 -3.60
N TYR A 82 10.14 -4.47 -3.82
CA TYR A 82 9.20 -4.09 -2.76
C TYR A 82 7.84 -4.79 -2.86
N ARG A 83 7.84 -6.08 -3.24
CA ARG A 83 6.64 -6.92 -3.50
C ARG A 83 5.54 -6.79 -2.45
N THR A 84 5.91 -6.82 -1.17
CA THR A 84 4.94 -6.75 -0.06
C THR A 84 4.17 -5.43 0.03
N ARG A 85 4.67 -4.36 -0.60
CA ARG A 85 4.06 -3.03 -0.64
C ARG A 85 3.37 -2.71 -1.96
N VAL A 86 3.55 -3.54 -2.97
CA VAL A 86 2.91 -3.39 -4.28
C VAL A 86 1.39 -3.24 -4.17
N PRO A 87 0.66 -4.05 -3.36
CA PRO A 87 -0.79 -3.87 -3.21
C PRO A 87 -1.21 -2.46 -2.74
N VAL A 88 -0.39 -1.82 -1.90
CA VAL A 88 -0.66 -0.48 -1.37
C VAL A 88 -0.56 0.57 -2.48
N VAL A 89 0.42 0.45 -3.38
CA VAL A 89 0.55 1.38 -4.50
C VAL A 89 -0.42 1.08 -5.64
N LEU A 90 -0.85 -0.17 -5.81
CA LEU A 90 -1.89 -0.53 -6.78
C LEU A 90 -3.21 0.19 -6.52
N TYR A 91 -3.54 0.49 -5.25
CA TYR A 91 -4.68 1.35 -4.89
C TYR A 91 -4.65 2.69 -5.65
N TYR A 92 -3.48 3.36 -5.67
CA TYR A 92 -3.31 4.65 -6.33
C TYR A 92 -3.15 4.49 -7.84
N LEU A 93 -2.39 3.48 -8.29
CA LEU A 93 -2.13 3.25 -9.71
C LEU A 93 -3.40 2.87 -10.49
N ASN A 94 -4.36 2.17 -9.88
CA ASN A 94 -5.67 1.87 -10.49
C ASN A 94 -6.51 3.13 -10.78
N VAL A 95 -6.22 4.24 -10.09
CA VAL A 95 -6.82 5.54 -10.36
C VAL A 95 -6.00 6.30 -11.41
N ILE A 96 -4.68 6.35 -11.22
CA ILE A 96 -3.76 7.20 -12.02
C ILE A 96 -3.59 6.64 -13.44
N LEU A 97 -3.20 5.36 -13.59
CA LEU A 97 -2.82 4.79 -14.89
C LEU A 97 -3.91 4.86 -15.95
N PRO A 98 -5.20 4.56 -15.66
CA PRO A 98 -6.24 4.67 -16.68
C PRO A 98 -6.44 6.10 -17.19
N THR A 99 -6.34 7.09 -16.29
CA THR A 99 -6.48 8.51 -16.67
C THR A 99 -5.30 9.00 -17.50
N LEU A 100 -4.08 8.59 -17.14
CA LEU A 100 -2.85 8.87 -17.90
C LEU A 100 -2.92 8.22 -19.29
N CYS A 101 -3.29 6.94 -19.34
CA CYS A 101 -3.48 6.18 -20.57
C CYS A 101 -4.48 6.86 -21.52
N LYS A 102 -5.65 7.26 -20.99
CA LYS A 102 -6.68 7.95 -21.78
C LYS A 102 -6.15 9.27 -22.35
N THR A 103 -5.51 10.09 -21.52
CA THR A 103 -4.90 11.35 -21.97
C THR A 103 -3.91 11.11 -23.11
N MET A 104 -2.98 10.16 -22.97
CA MET A 104 -2.00 9.86 -24.02
C MET A 104 -2.64 9.32 -25.30
N ARG A 105 -3.64 8.43 -25.19
CA ARG A 105 -4.38 7.95 -26.37
C ARG A 105 -5.11 9.07 -27.08
N ASP A 106 -5.74 9.96 -26.32
CA ASP A 106 -6.46 11.10 -26.87
C ASP A 106 -5.51 12.08 -27.55
N MET A 107 -4.31 12.30 -27.01
CA MET A 107 -3.28 13.08 -27.70
C MET A 107 -2.93 12.47 -29.05
N MET A 108 -2.70 11.15 -29.10
CA MET A 108 -2.34 10.43 -30.31
C MET A 108 -3.40 10.51 -31.41
N ILE A 109 -4.69 10.66 -31.07
CA ILE A 109 -5.75 10.88 -32.07
C ILE A 109 -5.50 12.14 -32.92
N TYR A 110 -4.89 13.17 -32.32
CA TYR A 110 -4.58 14.42 -33.02
C TYR A 110 -3.19 14.40 -33.65
N ILE A 111 -2.17 14.01 -32.89
CA ILE A 111 -0.77 14.19 -33.32
C ILE A 111 -0.26 13.09 -34.27
N ASP A 112 -0.95 11.94 -34.36
CA ASP A 112 -0.66 10.87 -35.34
C ASP A 112 -1.51 11.04 -36.63
N ASN A 113 -2.35 12.07 -36.71
CA ASN A 113 -3.30 12.24 -37.80
C ASN A 113 -2.68 13.00 -38.99
N ALA A 114 -2.22 12.24 -39.98
CA ALA A 114 -1.60 12.77 -41.19
C ALA A 114 -2.51 13.67 -42.06
N ASP A 115 -3.83 13.61 -41.87
CA ASP A 115 -4.78 14.45 -42.61
C ASP A 115 -4.83 15.89 -42.07
N LEU A 116 -4.26 16.14 -40.90
CA LEU A 116 -4.23 17.45 -40.26
C LEU A 116 -2.84 18.10 -40.40
N PRO A 117 -2.75 19.39 -40.76
CA PRO A 117 -1.50 20.13 -40.67
C PRO A 117 -0.96 20.13 -39.23
N THR A 118 0.36 20.04 -39.06
CA THR A 118 1.09 20.05 -37.77
C THR A 118 0.58 21.11 -36.79
N ARG A 119 0.32 22.32 -37.27
CA ARG A 119 -0.20 23.44 -36.45
C ARG A 119 -1.61 23.15 -35.92
N THR A 120 -2.45 22.56 -36.75
CA THR A 120 -3.82 22.16 -36.41
C THR A 120 -3.81 20.98 -35.45
N GLN A 121 -2.91 20.00 -35.64
CA GLN A 121 -2.72 18.88 -34.70
C GLN A 121 -2.43 19.41 -33.29
N TRP A 122 -1.43 20.29 -33.13
CA TRP A 122 -1.08 20.89 -31.85
C TRP A 122 -2.22 21.71 -31.22
N ARG A 123 -2.84 22.59 -32.01
CA ARG A 123 -3.94 23.45 -31.53
C ARG A 123 -5.13 22.63 -31.05
N LEU A 124 -5.63 21.71 -31.87
CA LEU A 124 -6.79 20.89 -31.52
C LEU A 124 -6.49 19.99 -30.32
N MET A 125 -5.30 19.38 -30.26
CA MET A 125 -4.90 18.59 -29.10
C MET A 125 -4.93 19.42 -27.81
N THR A 126 -4.26 20.58 -27.80
CA THR A 126 -4.15 21.38 -26.58
C THR A 126 -5.47 22.01 -26.15
N GLU A 127 -6.29 22.47 -27.10
CA GLU A 127 -7.62 23.05 -26.86
C GLU A 127 -8.58 21.98 -26.32
N ARG A 128 -8.77 20.88 -27.06
CA ARG A 128 -9.74 19.82 -26.71
C ARG A 128 -9.38 19.09 -25.43
N LEU A 129 -8.09 18.83 -25.21
CA LEU A 129 -7.67 18.22 -23.96
C LEU A 129 -7.69 19.24 -22.83
N GLY A 130 -7.33 20.52 -23.04
CA GLY A 130 -7.37 21.56 -21.99
C GLY A 130 -8.76 21.79 -21.39
N ASP A 131 -9.81 21.69 -22.22
CA ASP A 131 -11.21 21.81 -21.78
C ASP A 131 -11.62 20.75 -20.74
N GLN A 132 -10.95 19.60 -20.72
CA GLN A 132 -11.22 18.51 -19.79
C GLN A 132 -10.60 18.79 -18.40
N GLY A 133 -11.21 19.70 -17.65
CA GLY A 133 -10.86 19.94 -16.24
C GLY A 133 -10.14 21.24 -15.95
N GLY A 134 -10.14 22.19 -16.89
CA GLY A 134 -9.73 23.58 -16.65
C GLY A 134 -8.25 23.74 -16.31
N MET A 135 -7.40 22.84 -16.80
CA MET A 135 -5.95 22.88 -16.63
C MET A 135 -5.28 22.64 -17.97
N THR A 136 -4.09 23.20 -18.17
CA THR A 136 -3.33 22.97 -19.40
C THR A 136 -2.84 21.52 -19.46
N LEU A 137 -2.49 21.05 -20.67
CA LEU A 137 -1.97 19.70 -20.84
C LEU A 137 -0.66 19.48 -20.05
N ALA A 138 0.21 20.49 -20.01
CA ALA A 138 1.44 20.45 -19.21
C ALA A 138 1.12 20.32 -17.71
N GLN A 139 0.16 21.09 -17.18
CA GLN A 139 -0.28 20.98 -15.79
C GLN A 139 -0.86 19.61 -15.48
N ARG A 140 -1.61 19.01 -16.42
CA ARG A 140 -2.13 17.66 -16.27
C ARG A 140 -1.02 16.61 -16.15
N PHE A 141 0.01 16.70 -16.98
CA PHE A 141 1.17 15.80 -16.87
C PHE A 141 2.00 16.05 -15.62
N ALA A 142 2.20 17.30 -15.21
CA ALA A 142 2.83 17.61 -13.94
C ALA A 142 2.08 16.94 -12.76
N MET A 143 0.74 16.96 -12.77
CA MET A 143 -0.08 16.25 -11.78
C MET A 143 0.14 14.72 -11.84
N TYR A 144 0.25 14.11 -13.02
CA TYR A 144 0.61 12.69 -13.15
C TYR A 144 1.99 12.41 -12.55
N CYS A 145 2.99 13.21 -12.89
CA CYS A 145 4.36 13.09 -12.39
C CYS A 145 4.40 13.19 -10.86
N GLU A 146 3.71 14.18 -10.28
CA GLU A 146 3.65 14.37 -8.82
C GLU A 146 3.05 13.13 -8.12
N ALA A 147 1.96 12.58 -8.67
CA ALA A 147 1.33 11.39 -8.14
C ALA A 147 2.24 10.15 -8.24
N LEU A 148 2.93 9.98 -9.37
CA LEU A 148 3.90 8.89 -9.57
C LEU A 148 5.11 9.03 -8.64
N VAL A 149 5.65 10.23 -8.42
CA VAL A 149 6.71 10.49 -7.45
C VAL A 149 6.28 10.08 -6.05
N GLN A 150 5.09 10.48 -5.61
CA GLN A 150 4.58 10.08 -4.29
C GLN A 150 4.35 8.57 -4.21
N THR A 151 3.96 7.94 -5.31
CA THR A 151 3.81 6.48 -5.39
C THR A 151 5.16 5.76 -5.26
N VAL A 152 6.21 6.26 -5.92
CA VAL A 152 7.60 5.76 -5.75
C VAL A 152 8.07 5.94 -4.32
N ARG A 153 7.80 7.09 -3.70
CA ARG A 153 8.18 7.39 -2.30
C ARG A 153 7.48 6.47 -1.32
N LEU A 154 6.18 6.21 -1.51
CA LEU A 154 5.41 5.24 -0.73
C LEU A 154 5.99 3.83 -0.89
N LEU A 155 6.25 3.42 -2.13
CA LEU A 155 6.80 2.10 -2.45
C LEU A 155 8.20 1.91 -1.87
N SER A 156 9.01 2.97 -1.76
CA SER A 156 10.39 2.93 -1.27
C SER A 156 10.53 3.30 0.21
N ARG A 157 9.47 3.71 0.91
CA ARG A 157 9.52 4.23 2.31
C ARG A 157 10.43 5.46 2.42
N SER A 158 10.40 6.33 1.42
CA SER A 158 11.14 7.58 1.47
C SER A 158 10.65 8.45 2.64
N PRO A 159 11.54 9.08 3.43
CA PRO A 159 11.15 10.02 4.47
C PRO A 159 10.45 11.27 3.91
N THR A 160 10.52 11.49 2.60
CA THR A 160 9.86 12.60 1.89
C THR A 160 8.47 12.23 1.36
N TYR A 161 7.98 11.03 1.68
CA TYR A 161 6.61 10.62 1.37
C TYR A 161 5.62 11.47 2.16
N ASP A 162 4.67 12.09 1.45
CA ASP A 162 3.56 12.81 2.08
C ASP A 162 2.22 12.12 1.73
N PRO A 163 1.56 11.46 2.70
CA PRO A 163 0.28 10.81 2.47
C PRO A 163 -0.84 11.81 2.15
N THR A 164 -0.75 13.06 2.63
CA THR A 164 -1.77 14.09 2.40
C THR A 164 -1.77 14.51 0.93
N SER A 165 -0.58 14.83 0.39
CA SER A 165 -0.41 15.19 -1.01
C SER A 165 -0.86 14.06 -1.95
N LEU A 166 -0.48 12.81 -1.67
CA LEU A 166 -0.87 11.67 -2.51
C LEU A 166 -2.39 11.45 -2.52
N GLU A 167 -3.06 11.60 -1.38
CA GLU A 167 -4.52 11.45 -1.31
C GLU A 167 -5.25 12.61 -2.02
N LEU A 168 -4.75 13.84 -1.90
CA LEU A 168 -5.29 14.98 -2.64
C LEU A 168 -5.14 14.79 -4.16
N LEU A 169 -3.99 14.29 -4.62
CA LEU A 169 -3.75 13.95 -6.02
C LEU A 169 -4.71 12.85 -6.48
N ARG A 170 -4.93 11.81 -5.67
CA ARG A 170 -5.91 10.76 -5.96
C ARG A 170 -7.31 11.32 -6.17
N VAL A 171 -7.77 12.24 -5.31
CA VAL A 171 -9.08 12.91 -5.46
C VAL A 171 -9.15 13.71 -6.76
N ARG A 172 -8.08 14.44 -7.11
CA ARG A 172 -8.00 15.17 -8.39
C ARG A 172 -8.06 14.22 -9.59
N HIS A 173 -7.34 13.10 -9.56
CA HIS A 173 -7.43 12.07 -10.60
C HIS A 173 -8.81 11.44 -10.68
N MET A 174 -9.51 11.20 -9.56
CA MET A 174 -10.89 10.72 -9.58
C MET A 174 -11.85 11.72 -10.25
N ARG A 175 -11.65 13.03 -10.05
CA ARG A 175 -12.44 14.05 -10.77
C ARG A 175 -12.14 14.01 -12.28
N LEU A 176 -10.86 13.93 -12.67
CA LEU A 176 -10.47 13.82 -14.07
C LEU A 176 -11.02 12.54 -14.72
N ARG A 177 -11.00 11.42 -13.99
CA ARG A 177 -11.56 10.13 -14.41
C ARG A 177 -13.03 10.26 -14.83
N LYS A 178 -13.83 10.96 -14.01
CA LYS A 178 -15.24 11.25 -14.33
C LYS A 178 -15.38 12.10 -15.59
N LEU A 179 -14.57 13.14 -15.74
CA LEU A 179 -14.58 14.00 -16.95
C LEU A 179 -14.18 13.23 -18.21
N GLN A 180 -13.31 12.23 -18.07
CA GLN A 180 -12.87 11.36 -19.16
C GLN A 180 -13.85 10.21 -19.46
N GLY A 181 -14.95 10.08 -18.72
CA GLY A 181 -15.92 9.00 -18.87
C GLY A 181 -15.37 7.62 -18.51
N ILE A 182 -14.31 7.55 -17.70
CA ILE A 182 -13.72 6.29 -17.28
C ILE A 182 -14.53 5.77 -16.06
N PRO A 183 -15.02 4.51 -16.07
CA PRO A 183 -15.82 3.97 -14.96
C PRO A 183 -15.01 3.92 -13.67
N ASP A 184 -15.65 4.02 -12.51
CA ASP A 184 -14.96 3.92 -11.22
C ASP A 184 -14.15 2.61 -11.11
N PRO A 185 -13.03 2.59 -10.36
CA PRO A 185 -12.23 1.38 -10.20
C PRO A 185 -13.09 0.20 -9.72
N GLN A 186 -13.15 -0.87 -10.52
CA GLN A 186 -14.00 -2.04 -10.24
C GLN A 186 -13.52 -2.85 -9.03
N VAL A 187 -12.22 -2.78 -8.73
CA VAL A 187 -11.66 -3.31 -7.49
C VAL A 187 -11.79 -2.21 -6.44
N GLN A 188 -12.66 -2.43 -5.45
CA GLN A 188 -12.53 -1.74 -4.16
C GLN A 188 -11.25 -2.23 -3.49
N ILE A 189 -10.09 -1.80 -3.99
CA ILE A 189 -8.91 -1.77 -3.15
C ILE A 189 -9.28 -0.73 -2.10
N VAL A 190 -9.65 -1.20 -0.92
CA VAL A 190 -10.06 -0.34 0.18
C VAL A 190 -8.96 0.71 0.32
N PRO A 191 -9.29 2.01 0.39
CA PRO A 191 -8.29 2.98 0.83
C PRO A 191 -7.64 2.42 2.10
N HIS A 192 -6.44 2.84 2.47
CA HIS A 192 -6.07 2.75 3.88
C HIS A 192 -7.06 3.62 4.69
N ARG A 193 -8.28 3.12 4.93
CA ARG A 193 -9.27 3.68 5.82
C ARG A 193 -8.95 3.10 7.18
N ALA A 194 -8.69 3.99 8.13
CA ALA A 194 -8.95 3.66 9.51
C ALA A 194 -10.44 3.21 9.62
N PRO A 195 -10.76 2.18 10.42
CA PRO A 195 -12.14 1.78 10.68
C PRO A 195 -12.98 2.98 11.11
N PRO A 196 -14.30 3.01 10.81
CA PRO A 196 -15.17 4.06 11.30
C PRO A 196 -15.03 4.19 12.82
N LEU A 197 -14.82 5.42 13.29
CA LEU A 197 -14.81 5.72 14.72
C LEU A 197 -16.15 5.29 15.33
N PRO A 198 -16.15 4.59 16.47
CA PRO A 198 -17.37 4.24 17.17
C PRO A 198 -18.18 5.51 17.48
N SER A 199 -19.50 5.43 17.31
CA SER A 199 -20.38 6.59 17.52
C SER A 199 -20.33 7.06 18.97
N ALA A 200 -20.62 8.35 19.23
CA ALA A 200 -20.62 8.89 20.60
C ALA A 200 -21.61 8.15 21.54
N ALA A 201 -22.62 7.47 20.97
CA ALA A 201 -23.55 6.61 21.70
C ALA A 201 -22.96 5.24 22.09
N GLU A 202 -21.95 4.73 21.36
CA GLU A 202 -21.18 3.54 21.74
C GLU A 202 -20.12 3.83 22.83
N LEU A 203 -19.83 5.12 23.05
CA LEU A 203 -18.93 5.62 24.08
C LEU A 203 -19.73 6.08 25.31
N GLU A 204 -20.52 5.18 25.91
CA GLU A 204 -21.19 5.46 27.17
C GLU A 204 -20.17 5.81 28.29
N PRO A 205 -20.45 6.79 29.18
CA PRO A 205 -19.46 7.29 30.15
C PRO A 205 -19.11 6.32 31.28
N ASN A 206 -19.86 5.22 31.44
CA ASN A 206 -19.85 4.42 32.64
C ASN A 206 -18.96 3.17 32.61
N ASN A 207 -18.24 2.90 31.52
CA ASN A 207 -17.33 1.75 31.48
C ASN A 207 -15.86 2.18 31.53
N ARG A 208 -15.36 2.42 32.75
CA ARG A 208 -13.91 2.39 33.07
C ARG A 208 -13.34 0.96 32.93
N ARG A 209 -13.68 0.22 31.86
CA ARG A 209 -13.03 -1.05 31.56
C ARG A 209 -11.84 -0.75 30.66
N ARG A 210 -10.64 -0.99 31.18
CA ARG A 210 -9.47 -1.23 30.31
C ARG A 210 -9.90 -2.32 29.35
N PHE A 211 -9.96 -2.01 28.06
CA PHE A 211 -10.10 -3.06 27.06
C PHE A 211 -8.93 -4.02 27.27
N GLU A 212 -9.23 -5.29 27.55
CA GLU A 212 -8.21 -6.34 27.55
C GLU A 212 -7.77 -6.53 26.11
N HIS A 213 -6.47 -6.71 25.89
CA HIS A 213 -5.90 -6.85 24.56
C HIS A 213 -5.22 -8.21 24.44
N SER A 214 -5.41 -8.90 23.31
CA SER A 214 -4.58 -10.03 22.91
C SER A 214 -3.37 -9.51 22.14
N LEU A 215 -2.19 -10.06 22.39
CA LEU A 215 -0.99 -9.83 21.59
C LEU A 215 -0.58 -11.14 20.92
N ALA A 216 -0.42 -11.13 19.60
CA ALA A 216 0.08 -12.25 18.82
C ALA A 216 1.39 -11.87 18.13
N VAL A 217 2.33 -12.81 18.08
CA VAL A 217 3.50 -12.74 17.20
C VAL A 217 3.20 -13.63 16.00
N ILE A 218 3.18 -13.04 14.81
CA ILE A 218 2.83 -13.71 13.56
C ILE A 218 4.08 -13.78 12.70
N GLN A 219 4.47 -14.98 12.29
CA GLN A 219 5.54 -15.19 11.32
C GLN A 219 4.96 -15.36 9.92
N ASP A 220 5.50 -14.64 8.96
CA ASP A 220 5.20 -14.84 7.55
C ASP A 220 5.93 -16.07 7.03
N LYS A 221 5.20 -17.05 6.47
CA LYS A 221 5.77 -18.31 5.98
C LYS A 221 6.77 -18.14 4.82
N LYS A 222 6.68 -17.05 4.05
CA LYS A 222 7.49 -16.86 2.83
C LYS A 222 8.75 -16.04 3.09
N CYS A 223 8.67 -15.04 3.96
CA CYS A 223 9.82 -14.17 4.27
C CYS A 223 10.37 -14.36 5.69
N PHE A 224 9.76 -15.23 6.50
CA PHE A 224 10.08 -15.45 7.91
C PHE A 224 9.97 -14.19 8.78
N GLY A 225 9.41 -13.10 8.24
CA GLY A 225 9.28 -11.82 8.91
C GLY A 225 8.26 -11.91 10.05
N LEU A 226 8.63 -11.33 11.20
CA LEU A 226 7.80 -11.34 12.40
C LEU A 226 6.98 -10.05 12.52
N ARG A 227 5.71 -10.20 12.90
CA ARG A 227 4.77 -9.10 13.12
C ARG A 227 4.08 -9.23 14.46
N LEU A 228 4.17 -8.17 15.26
CA LEU A 228 3.38 -7.99 16.46
C LEU A 228 1.98 -7.49 16.09
N HIS A 229 0.96 -8.19 16.57
CA HIS A 229 -0.43 -7.88 16.30
C HIS A 229 -1.20 -7.80 17.61
N ALA A 230 -1.63 -6.60 18.00
CA ALA A 230 -2.43 -6.39 19.19
C ALA A 230 -3.89 -6.12 18.79
N ALA A 231 -4.83 -6.88 19.34
CA ALA A 231 -6.27 -6.75 19.07
C ALA A 231 -7.06 -6.74 20.39
N VAL A 232 -8.34 -6.36 20.35
CA VAL A 232 -9.21 -6.40 21.53
C VAL A 232 -9.48 -7.86 21.90
N TRP A 233 -9.39 -8.22 23.18
CA TRP A 233 -9.52 -9.60 23.64
C TRP A 233 -10.92 -10.18 23.48
N ASN A 234 -11.99 -9.38 23.52
CA ASN A 234 -13.38 -9.83 23.43
C ASN A 234 -14.29 -8.81 22.70
N GLY A 235 -15.39 -9.29 22.12
CA GLY A 235 -16.41 -8.48 21.43
C GLY A 235 -16.27 -8.48 19.91
N GLU A 236 -17.11 -7.69 19.22
CA GLU A 236 -17.16 -7.63 17.75
C GLU A 236 -15.85 -7.14 17.11
N LEU A 237 -14.99 -6.51 17.89
CA LEU A 237 -13.69 -5.96 17.47
C LEU A 237 -12.51 -6.92 17.70
N ARG A 238 -12.75 -8.19 18.06
CA ARG A 238 -11.69 -9.18 18.37
C ARG A 238 -10.72 -9.46 17.21
N LYS A 239 -11.16 -9.19 15.97
CA LYS A 239 -10.36 -9.34 14.75
C LYS A 239 -9.76 -8.02 14.26
N CYS A 240 -10.07 -6.91 14.92
CA CYS A 240 -9.59 -5.59 14.54
C CYS A 240 -8.31 -5.26 15.33
N PRO A 241 -7.16 -5.08 14.66
CA PRO A 241 -5.95 -4.67 15.34
C PRO A 241 -6.13 -3.30 15.98
N VAL A 242 -5.81 -3.18 17.26
CA VAL A 242 -5.66 -1.89 17.95
C VAL A 242 -4.34 -1.24 17.50
N TRP A 243 -3.29 -2.05 17.40
CA TRP A 243 -2.05 -1.67 16.75
C TRP A 243 -1.31 -2.89 16.21
N THR A 244 -0.44 -2.67 15.21
CA THR A 244 0.49 -3.68 14.73
C THR A 244 1.90 -3.08 14.62
N ALA A 245 2.93 -3.90 14.77
CA ALA A 245 4.30 -3.48 14.52
C ALA A 245 5.05 -4.60 13.79
N PHE A 246 5.90 -4.23 12.84
CA PHE A 246 6.77 -5.19 12.19
C PHE A 246 8.09 -5.26 12.95
N VAL A 247 8.53 -6.47 13.26
CA VAL A 247 9.87 -6.73 13.76
C VAL A 247 10.77 -6.81 12.54
N THR A 248 11.66 -5.83 12.41
CA THR A 248 12.62 -5.75 11.29
C THR A 248 14.04 -6.03 11.79
N TYR A 249 15.07 -5.56 11.11
CA TYR A 249 16.48 -5.88 11.41
C TYR A 249 16.92 -5.61 12.87
N GLN A 250 16.21 -4.74 13.60
CA GLN A 250 16.50 -4.43 14.99
C GLN A 250 16.43 -5.64 15.91
N SER A 251 15.68 -6.70 15.58
CA SER A 251 15.66 -7.92 16.41
C SER A 251 16.97 -8.69 16.43
N ALA A 252 17.91 -8.38 15.52
CA ALA A 252 19.24 -8.97 15.51
C ALA A 252 20.19 -8.39 16.59
N SER A 253 19.78 -7.34 17.32
CA SER A 253 20.57 -6.77 18.41
C SER A 253 20.08 -7.30 19.75
N ASP A 254 20.91 -7.94 20.56
CA ASP A 254 20.53 -8.44 21.91
C ASP A 254 19.93 -7.39 22.84
N GLN A 255 20.11 -6.10 22.54
CA GLN A 255 19.56 -4.99 23.32
C GLN A 255 18.21 -4.46 22.82
N TRP A 256 17.68 -5.02 21.73
CA TRP A 256 16.43 -4.58 21.12
C TRP A 256 15.22 -4.85 22.00
N MET A 257 15.27 -5.93 22.78
CA MET A 257 14.25 -6.34 23.71
C MET A 257 14.85 -6.41 25.11
N GLN A 258 14.19 -5.79 26.10
CA GLN A 258 14.68 -5.78 27.48
C GLN A 258 13.55 -6.09 28.45
N ARG A 259 13.71 -7.18 29.20
CA ARG A 259 12.87 -7.51 30.34
C ARG A 259 13.11 -6.52 31.47
N ARG A 260 12.06 -5.80 31.89
CA ARG A 260 12.14 -4.80 32.98
C ARG A 260 11.46 -5.26 34.27
N SER A 261 10.44 -6.12 34.14
CA SER A 261 9.82 -6.81 35.27
C SER A 261 9.11 -8.07 34.78
N SER A 262 8.56 -8.86 35.70
CA SER A 262 7.75 -10.05 35.38
C SER A 262 6.53 -9.78 34.47
N HIS A 263 6.13 -8.52 34.30
CA HIS A 263 4.99 -8.13 33.49
C HIS A 263 5.34 -7.11 32.41
N ARG A 264 6.61 -6.70 32.27
CA ARG A 264 6.99 -5.58 31.40
C ARG A 264 8.20 -5.90 30.54
N ILE A 265 8.02 -5.68 29.25
CA ILE A 265 9.06 -5.79 28.23
C ILE A 265 9.14 -4.48 27.47
N TRP A 266 10.36 -4.00 27.26
CA TRP A 266 10.64 -2.83 26.43
C TRP A 266 11.23 -3.26 25.11
N LEU A 267 10.75 -2.64 24.03
CA LEU A 267 11.26 -2.85 22.68
C LEU A 267 11.85 -1.54 22.15
N LYS A 268 13.07 -1.59 21.62
CA LYS A 268 13.72 -0.48 20.93
C LYS A 268 13.40 -0.50 19.45
N ASP A 269 13.36 0.69 18.84
CA ASP A 269 13.21 0.88 17.40
C ASP A 269 11.97 0.18 16.80
N ILE A 270 10.93 0.02 17.61
CA ILE A 270 9.64 -0.52 17.20
C ILE A 270 8.66 0.62 16.90
N TYR A 271 8.09 0.56 15.71
CA TYR A 271 7.12 1.55 15.23
C TYR A 271 5.72 0.92 15.15
N PRO A 272 4.89 1.08 16.20
CA PRO A 272 3.51 0.61 16.15
C PRO A 272 2.67 1.51 15.24
N TYR A 273 1.98 0.86 14.30
CA TYR A 273 0.89 1.41 13.52
C TYR A 273 -0.39 1.27 14.33
N VAL A 274 -0.94 2.39 14.78
CA VAL A 274 -2.10 2.44 15.66
C VAL A 274 -3.34 2.71 14.84
N PHE A 275 -4.37 1.87 15.00
CA PHE A 275 -5.62 1.96 14.23
C PHE A 275 -6.78 2.54 15.03
N CYS A 276 -6.58 2.82 16.33
CA CYS A 276 -7.59 3.39 17.21
C CYS A 276 -7.20 4.81 17.67
N GLY A 277 -8.03 5.83 17.38
CA GLY A 277 -7.77 7.23 17.78
C GLY A 277 -7.73 7.47 19.29
N ASN A 278 -8.38 6.59 20.08
CA ASN A 278 -8.32 6.62 21.55
C ASN A 278 -7.03 6.00 22.09
N TYR A 279 -6.29 5.26 21.26
CA TYR A 279 -5.02 4.65 21.62
C TYR A 279 -3.87 5.65 21.47
N LYS A 280 -3.48 6.24 22.59
CA LYS A 280 -2.41 7.23 22.61
C LYS A 280 -1.05 6.55 22.72
N LYS A 281 -0.37 6.35 21.58
CA LYS A 281 1.02 5.82 21.49
C LYS A 281 1.97 6.44 22.53
N LYS A 282 1.82 7.74 22.81
CA LYS A 282 2.58 8.48 23.83
C LYS A 282 2.54 7.87 25.24
N ARG A 283 1.54 7.03 25.58
CA ARG A 283 1.43 6.38 26.89
C ARG A 283 2.31 5.14 27.04
N GLN A 284 2.72 4.53 25.94
CA GLN A 284 3.61 3.35 25.93
C GLN A 284 5.02 3.67 25.46
N MET A 285 5.20 4.81 24.81
CA MET A 285 6.53 5.33 24.51
C MET A 285 7.17 5.88 25.79
N ARG A 286 8.39 5.45 26.09
CA ARG A 286 9.21 5.97 27.19
C ARG A 286 9.97 7.21 26.77
N LYS A 287 10.56 7.90 27.77
CA LYS A 287 11.30 9.16 27.57
C LYS A 287 12.48 9.02 26.60
N HIS A 288 13.03 7.82 26.46
CA HIS A 288 14.15 7.52 25.55
C HIS A 288 13.70 6.80 24.27
N GLY A 289 12.40 6.73 23.98
CA GLY A 289 11.87 6.19 22.73
C GLY A 289 11.60 4.69 22.73
N GLU A 290 11.74 4.00 23.86
CA GLU A 290 11.38 2.58 23.96
C GLU A 290 9.87 2.40 24.01
N PHE A 291 9.39 1.35 23.34
CA PHE A 291 8.00 0.94 23.37
C PHE A 291 7.78 -0.08 24.49
N GLU A 292 6.95 0.25 25.47
CA GLU A 292 6.62 -0.65 26.57
C GLU A 292 5.37 -1.50 26.29
N ILE A 293 5.53 -2.81 26.46
CA ILE A 293 4.44 -3.78 26.52
C ILE A 293 4.25 -4.21 27.97
N TYR A 294 3.00 -4.12 28.44
CA TYR A 294 2.59 -4.61 29.74
C TYR A 294 1.68 -5.85 29.56
N PHE A 295 2.06 -6.93 30.21
CA PHE A 295 1.33 -8.19 30.21
C PHE A 295 0.58 -8.36 31.53
N VAL A 296 -0.71 -8.69 31.43
CA VAL A 296 -1.53 -8.99 32.61
C VAL A 296 -1.04 -10.27 33.29
N ASP A 297 -0.73 -11.30 32.50
CA ASP A 297 -0.14 -12.56 32.96
C ASP A 297 1.37 -12.56 32.76
N ARG A 298 2.12 -12.93 33.80
CA ARG A 298 3.58 -13.11 33.73
C ARG A 298 3.95 -14.18 32.70
N ARG A 299 3.19 -15.29 32.62
CA ARG A 299 3.49 -16.41 31.72
C ARG A 299 3.43 -15.99 30.25
N ALA A 300 2.48 -15.12 29.91
CA ALA A 300 2.39 -14.55 28.56
C ALA A 300 3.60 -13.68 28.21
N ALA A 301 4.17 -13.04 29.22
CA ALA A 301 5.34 -12.20 29.08
C ALA A 301 6.63 -13.04 28.94
N ASP A 302 6.70 -14.20 29.62
CA ASP A 302 7.79 -15.17 29.47
C ASP A 302 7.72 -15.82 28.06
N ALA A 303 6.55 -16.32 27.65
CA ALA A 303 6.34 -16.91 26.33
C ALA A 303 6.61 -15.92 25.17
N PHE A 304 6.32 -14.63 25.36
CA PHE A 304 6.65 -13.61 24.37
C PHE A 304 8.17 -13.45 24.20
N GLU A 305 8.94 -13.54 25.29
CA GLU A 305 10.39 -13.40 25.27
C GLU A 305 11.05 -14.63 24.64
N GLU A 306 10.55 -15.84 24.95
CA GLU A 306 10.99 -17.11 24.36
C GLU A 306 10.88 -17.14 22.83
N VAL A 307 9.86 -16.49 22.24
CA VAL A 307 9.68 -16.42 20.77
C VAL A 307 10.88 -15.75 20.07
N PHE A 308 11.65 -14.92 20.77
CA PHE A 308 12.76 -14.16 20.20
C PHE A 308 14.13 -14.53 20.79
N MET A 309 14.19 -15.49 21.71
CA MET A 309 15.46 -16.06 22.18
C MET A 309 15.70 -17.37 21.43
N GLU A 310 16.62 -17.37 20.48
CA GLU A 310 17.14 -18.62 19.93
C GLU A 310 17.93 -19.35 21.02
N GLU A 311 17.54 -20.57 21.36
CA GLU A 311 18.43 -21.46 22.10
C GLU A 311 19.64 -21.72 21.20
N GLU A 312 20.83 -21.23 21.58
CA GLU A 312 22.09 -21.87 21.19
C GLU A 312 22.08 -23.29 21.76
N LYS A 313 21.40 -24.21 21.08
CA LYS A 313 21.47 -25.65 21.32
C LYS A 313 21.45 -26.37 19.98
N ASP A 314 22.64 -26.63 19.46
CA ASP A 314 23.12 -28.01 19.45
C ASP A 314 24.58 -28.09 18.99
N ASP A 315 25.46 -28.33 19.95
CA ASP A 315 26.65 -29.16 19.76
C ASP A 315 27.04 -29.78 21.12
N LYS A 316 26.23 -30.74 21.58
CA LYS A 316 26.71 -31.97 22.27
C LYS A 316 25.58 -32.92 22.68
N ALA A 317 25.51 -33.98 21.89
CA ALA A 317 24.96 -35.31 22.10
C ALA A 317 24.57 -35.79 23.53
N MET A 318 23.43 -36.51 23.53
CA MET A 318 23.04 -37.67 24.36
C MET A 318 22.69 -37.47 25.85
N VAL A 319 21.45 -37.81 26.23
CA VAL A 319 21.07 -39.06 26.95
C VAL A 319 19.57 -39.07 27.36
N LYS A 320 18.89 -40.14 26.92
CA LYS A 320 17.71 -40.90 27.45
C LYS A 320 16.41 -40.22 27.95
N VAL A 321 15.32 -40.60 27.29
CA VAL A 321 13.87 -40.66 27.68
C VAL A 321 13.61 -42.00 28.45
N PRO A 322 12.50 -42.33 29.18
CA PRO A 322 11.15 -41.73 29.48
C PRO A 322 10.72 -41.85 30.99
N PRO A 323 9.42 -41.86 31.43
CA PRO A 323 8.11 -41.43 30.84
C PRO A 323 7.19 -40.57 31.77
N SER A 324 6.06 -40.14 31.20
CA SER A 324 4.70 -39.92 31.79
C SER A 324 4.14 -38.48 31.86
N ALA A 325 2.88 -38.36 31.39
CA ALA A 325 2.06 -37.19 31.02
C ALA A 325 1.25 -36.61 32.23
N PRO A 326 0.18 -35.77 32.11
CA PRO A 326 -0.38 -34.97 30.98
C PRO A 326 -0.78 -33.49 31.33
N ASP A 327 -1.26 -32.77 30.31
CA ASP A 327 -2.22 -31.63 30.31
C ASP A 327 -1.85 -30.20 30.82
N GLY A 328 -1.85 -29.25 29.87
CA GLY A 328 -1.97 -27.78 30.08
C GLY A 328 -1.74 -27.00 28.77
N PRO A 329 -2.53 -25.95 28.43
CA PRO A 329 -2.73 -25.54 27.04
C PRO A 329 -1.51 -24.81 26.47
N ALA A 330 -1.08 -25.30 25.31
CA ALA A 330 0.02 -24.78 24.52
C ALA A 330 -0.29 -23.39 23.96
N ALA A 331 0.77 -22.58 23.80
CA ALA A 331 0.76 -21.45 22.89
C ALA A 331 0.35 -21.95 21.50
N VAL A 332 -0.82 -21.52 21.03
CA VAL A 332 -1.28 -21.87 19.68
C VAL A 332 -0.51 -20.99 18.72
N VAL A 333 0.62 -21.52 18.22
CA VAL A 333 1.15 -21.11 16.92
C VAL A 333 0.09 -21.53 15.92
N MET A 334 -0.72 -20.58 15.48
CA MET A 334 -1.68 -20.82 14.40
C MET A 334 -0.88 -20.91 13.10
N GLU A 335 -0.50 -22.14 12.73
CA GLU A 335 -0.06 -22.46 11.38
C GLU A 335 -1.25 -22.26 10.43
N CYS A 336 -1.32 -21.08 9.82
CA CYS A 336 -2.26 -20.87 8.74
C CYS A 336 -1.65 -21.45 7.46
N ASP A 337 -2.15 -22.59 6.99
CA ASP A 337 -1.92 -23.07 5.63
C ASP A 337 -2.67 -22.19 4.64
N SER A 338 -1.92 -21.49 3.80
CA SER A 338 -2.30 -21.01 2.46
C SER A 338 -1.08 -20.46 1.73
#